data_AF-A0A9N9TVR8-F1
#
_entry.id   AF-A0A9N9TVR8-F1
#
_cell.length_a   1.000
_cell.length_b   1.000
_cell.length_c   1.000
_cell.angle_alpha   90.00
_cell.angle_beta   90.00
_cell.angle_gamma   90.00
#
_symmetry.space_group_name_H-M   'P 1'
#
loop_
_entity.id
_entity.type
_entity.pdbx_description
1 polymer ?
#
loop_
_entity_poly.entity_id
_entity_poly.type
_entity_poly.pdbx_seq_one_letter_code
_entity_poly.pdbx_strand_id
1 'polypeptide(L)'
;MKNLDVFFLFLLVRLASVYFVQTFYVPDEYWQSLEVAHNLVFKYGYLTWEWSKGIRSYIPPLIIAGLYKFLQVVGLDSPQALIYSPRVLQAILSAYSDLCFYKWSGTKKWAVFSIATSWYWFYTGSRTIINTFECALTTIGLSKFPWPGKGIEESRIFIWIAALLFFIRPTSAIIWAPLCFYHIWISKNTFLTELTKYLLIGIPVLAFTVLLDSICHGSLIITPYEFFKFNLLQNLSGFYGANPWHWYLSSGLLGLLSINILPFLWAVMTILKHRGNHPNELIMLGIIIFTITIYSLLPHKEFRFILPLLPFMLYVSSRFLSAWSRKATKFSVWLATIVIFTGNLGAAWVLGMEHQRGTLDVMTALRDVSNNDPNNTNLLFLMPCHSTPLYSHLHVNVTTRFLTCLPNFNKVDNYVDEADYFYENPDRWLKANYPFDGALPSHIISYDVAVPAISYILTMYKQTHEIFHTTFPLSPRIGKYVMVHRRLDL
;
A
#
# COMPACT_ATOMS: atom_id res chain seq x y z
N MET A 1 24.55 -18.28 -7.55
CA MET A 1 25.00 -17.13 -6.73
C MET A 1 24.88 -17.58 -5.28
N LYS A 2 25.77 -17.18 -4.37
CA LYS A 2 25.58 -17.53 -2.95
C LYS A 2 24.34 -16.79 -2.43
N ASN A 3 23.60 -17.41 -1.51
CA ASN A 3 22.37 -16.82 -0.98
C ASN A 3 22.61 -15.44 -0.33
N LEU A 4 23.78 -15.27 0.29
CA LEU A 4 24.17 -14.01 0.93
C LEU A 4 24.37 -12.88 -0.09
N ASP A 5 25.09 -13.14 -1.18
CA ASP A 5 25.30 -12.17 -2.26
C ASP A 5 23.97 -11.72 -2.88
N VAL A 6 23.05 -12.66 -3.09
CA VAL A 6 21.71 -12.38 -3.63
C VAL A 6 20.89 -11.54 -2.66
N PHE A 7 20.98 -11.83 -1.35
CA PHE A 7 20.30 -11.03 -0.34
C PHE A 7 20.81 -9.60 -0.31
N PHE A 8 22.13 -9.38 -0.33
CA PHE A 8 22.70 -8.03 -0.37
C PHE A 8 22.30 -7.26 -1.63
N LEU A 9 22.22 -7.93 -2.79
CA LEU A 9 21.70 -7.32 -4.01
C LEU A 9 20.24 -6.85 -3.83
N PHE A 10 19.36 -7.71 -3.32
CA PHE A 10 17.96 -7.33 -3.09
C PHE A 10 17.84 -6.23 -2.04
N LEU A 11 18.61 -6.31 -0.96
CA LEU A 11 18.63 -5.28 0.07
C LEU A 11 19.04 -3.92 -0.51
N LEU A 12 20.10 -3.88 -1.33
CA LEU A 12 20.52 -2.65 -2.01
C LEU A 12 19.41 -2.09 -2.90
N VAL A 13 18.75 -2.93 -3.69
CA VAL A 13 17.63 -2.49 -4.57
C VAL A 13 16.46 -1.94 -3.75
N ARG A 14 16.07 -2.59 -2.64
CA ARG A 14 14.95 -2.13 -1.80
C ARG A 14 15.30 -0.90 -0.98
N LEU A 15 16.54 -0.77 -0.52
CA LEU A 15 17.00 0.46 0.13
C LEU A 15 17.08 1.61 -0.88
N ALA A 16 17.52 1.36 -2.12
CA ALA A 16 17.48 2.37 -3.17
C ALA A 16 16.05 2.89 -3.38
N SER A 17 15.04 2.00 -3.36
CA SER A 17 13.65 2.45 -3.52
C SER A 17 13.12 3.28 -2.34
N VAL A 18 13.73 3.25 -1.15
CA VAL A 18 13.39 4.21 -0.08
C VAL A 18 13.72 5.64 -0.50
N TYR A 19 14.83 5.84 -1.22
CA TYR A 19 15.33 7.15 -1.60
C TYR A 19 14.88 7.60 -3.00
N PHE A 20 14.61 6.67 -3.92
CA PHE A 20 14.11 6.99 -5.27
C PHE A 20 12.58 7.02 -5.37
N VAL A 21 11.85 6.63 -4.34
CA VAL A 21 10.39 6.74 -4.32
C VAL A 21 10.02 7.88 -3.37
N GLN A 22 9.83 9.07 -3.93
CA GLN A 22 9.54 10.33 -3.23
C GLN A 22 8.14 10.86 -3.54
N THR A 23 7.26 10.04 -4.10
CA THR A 23 5.92 10.43 -4.55
C THR A 23 4.83 9.90 -3.64
N PHE A 24 3.66 10.54 -3.65
CA PHE A 24 2.46 10.04 -3.01
C PHE A 24 1.82 8.91 -3.84
N TYR A 25 1.35 7.85 -3.19
CA TYR A 25 0.65 6.75 -3.87
C TYR A 25 -0.81 6.63 -3.46
N VAL A 26 -1.07 6.29 -2.19
CA VAL A 26 -2.41 6.11 -1.65
C VAL A 26 -2.48 6.65 -0.21
N PRO A 27 -3.65 7.19 0.22
CA PRO A 27 -3.85 7.63 1.60
C PRO A 27 -3.49 6.60 2.66
N ASP A 28 -3.81 5.34 2.42
CA ASP A 28 -3.58 4.22 3.34
C ASP A 28 -2.11 4.03 3.73
N GLU A 29 -1.16 4.51 2.91
CA GLU A 29 0.26 4.52 3.27
C GLU A 29 0.52 5.33 4.54
N TYR A 30 -0.24 6.38 4.79
CA TYR A 30 -0.02 7.31 5.90
C TYR A 30 -1.12 7.14 6.96
N TRP A 31 -2.38 7.24 6.53
CA TRP A 31 -3.56 7.34 7.40
C TRP A 31 -3.96 6.01 8.05
N GLN A 32 -3.44 4.88 7.54
CA GLN A 32 -3.63 3.56 8.15
C GLN A 32 -2.32 2.97 8.72
N SER A 33 -1.21 3.71 8.66
CA SER A 33 0.07 3.23 9.19
C SER A 33 0.79 4.30 10.00
N LEU A 34 1.43 5.27 9.35
CA LEU A 34 2.33 6.24 10.00
C LEU A 34 1.60 7.18 10.96
N GLU A 35 0.43 7.71 10.57
CA GLU A 35 -0.36 8.61 11.42
C GLU A 35 -0.87 7.90 12.67
N VAL A 36 -1.25 6.63 12.52
CA VAL A 36 -1.76 5.79 13.61
C VAL A 36 -0.63 5.45 14.57
N ALA A 37 0.52 5.02 14.05
CA ALA A 37 1.72 4.77 14.84
C ALA A 37 2.20 6.03 15.57
N HIS A 38 2.17 7.18 14.90
CA HIS A 38 2.50 8.47 15.49
C HIS A 38 1.55 8.80 16.65
N ASN A 39 0.24 8.71 16.46
CA ASN A 39 -0.75 8.97 17.50
C ASN A 39 -0.57 8.03 18.72
N LEU A 40 -0.33 6.74 18.48
CA LEU A 40 -0.11 5.76 19.55
C LEU A 40 1.09 6.11 20.44
N VAL A 41 2.17 6.65 19.88
CA VAL A 41 3.42 6.95 20.61
C VAL A 41 3.41 8.36 21.20
N PHE A 42 3.08 9.36 20.39
CA PHE A 42 3.24 10.78 20.74
C PHE A 42 1.97 11.41 21.31
N LYS A 43 0.82 10.71 21.27
CA LYS A 43 -0.46 11.11 21.87
C LYS A 43 -1.10 12.37 21.29
N TYR A 44 -0.70 12.77 20.08
CA TYR A 44 -1.39 13.78 19.28
C TYR A 44 -1.45 13.35 17.81
N GLY A 45 -2.36 13.98 17.06
CA GLY A 45 -2.62 13.71 15.65
C GLY A 45 -4.07 13.31 15.39
N TYR A 46 -4.35 12.86 14.17
CA TYR A 46 -5.71 12.51 13.74
C TYR A 46 -5.83 11.01 13.46
N LEU A 47 -6.79 10.34 14.10
CA LEU A 47 -7.18 8.98 13.79
C LEU A 47 -8.43 8.98 12.92
N THR A 48 -8.37 8.26 11.80
CA THR A 48 -9.52 8.14 10.91
C THR A 48 -10.62 7.28 11.51
N TRP A 49 -11.83 7.40 10.96
CA TRP A 49 -13.02 6.72 11.45
C TRP A 49 -12.90 5.18 11.43
N GLU A 50 -12.06 4.61 10.57
CA GLU A 50 -11.85 3.17 10.51
C GLU A 50 -11.32 2.59 11.82
N TRP A 51 -10.50 3.37 12.54
CA TRP A 51 -9.93 2.99 13.83
C TRP A 51 -10.96 3.06 14.94
N SER A 52 -11.84 4.07 14.92
CA SER A 52 -12.94 4.17 15.90
C SER A 52 -13.95 3.03 15.71
N LYS A 53 -14.23 2.64 14.45
CA LYS A 53 -15.09 1.48 14.13
C LYS A 53 -14.40 0.11 14.30
N GLY A 54 -13.10 0.08 14.58
CA GLY A 54 -12.37 -1.17 14.83
C GLY A 54 -12.26 -2.10 13.60
N ILE A 55 -12.34 -1.56 12.38
CA ILE A 55 -12.33 -2.36 11.14
C ILE A 55 -10.93 -2.64 10.60
N ARG A 56 -9.89 -2.14 11.27
CA ARG A 56 -8.47 -2.31 10.93
C ARG A 56 -7.73 -2.90 12.12
N SER A 57 -6.81 -3.83 11.86
CA SER A 57 -5.99 -4.42 12.90
C SER A 57 -4.83 -3.47 13.23
N TYR A 58 -4.51 -3.35 14.52
CA TYR A 58 -3.43 -2.54 15.04
C TYR A 58 -2.06 -3.23 14.89
N ILE A 59 -1.99 -4.51 14.51
CA ILE A 59 -0.71 -5.22 14.39
C ILE A 59 0.29 -4.50 13.47
N PRO A 60 -0.04 -4.14 12.21
CA PRO A 60 0.89 -3.42 11.34
C PRO A 60 1.34 -2.05 11.89
N PRO A 61 0.46 -1.12 12.32
CA PRO A 61 0.91 0.15 12.87
C PRO A 61 1.63 0.00 14.20
N LEU A 62 1.38 -1.05 15.00
CA LEU A 62 2.14 -1.28 16.24
C LEU A 62 3.61 -1.62 16.00
N ILE A 63 3.93 -2.31 14.90
CA ILE A 63 5.33 -2.55 14.52
C ILE A 63 6.04 -1.21 14.29
N ILE A 64 5.37 -0.28 13.60
CA ILE A 64 5.87 1.08 13.34
C ILE A 64 5.89 1.90 14.64
N ALA A 65 4.88 1.76 15.50
CA ALA A 65 4.81 2.44 16.78
C ALA A 65 5.94 1.98 17.72
N GLY A 66 6.30 0.70 17.71
CA GLY A 66 7.47 0.19 18.43
C GLY A 66 8.77 0.85 17.97
N LEU A 67 8.94 1.03 16.65
CA LEU A 67 10.08 1.73 16.07
C LEU A 67 10.08 3.22 16.47
N TYR A 68 8.94 3.91 16.38
CA TYR A 68 8.81 5.30 16.81
C TYR A 68 9.08 5.47 18.31
N LYS A 69 8.59 4.53 19.13
CA LYS A 69 8.84 4.56 20.57
C LYS A 69 10.32 4.37 20.89
N PHE A 70 10.99 3.48 20.17
CA PHE A 70 12.44 3.33 20.26
C PHE A 70 13.16 4.63 19.90
N LEU A 71 12.83 5.25 18.75
CA LEU A 71 13.42 6.52 18.32
C LEU A 71 13.20 7.65 19.35
N GLN A 72 11.99 7.74 19.91
CA GLN A 72 11.67 8.70 20.96
C GLN A 72 12.53 8.48 22.22
N VAL A 73 12.69 7.23 22.67
CA VAL A 73 13.45 6.91 23.89
C VAL A 73 14.94 7.23 23.73
N VAL A 74 15.50 7.05 22.53
CA VAL A 74 16.90 7.39 22.25
C VAL A 74 17.13 8.85 21.85
N GLY A 75 16.06 9.66 21.72
CA GLY A 75 16.12 11.06 21.29
C GLY A 75 16.49 11.26 19.82
N LEU A 76 16.14 10.31 18.95
CA LEU A 76 16.38 10.36 17.50
C LEU A 76 15.07 10.38 16.68
N ASP A 77 13.98 10.87 17.27
CA ASP A 77 12.65 11.02 16.66
C ASP A 77 12.54 12.24 15.73
N SER A 78 13.60 12.52 14.95
CA SER A 78 13.51 13.54 13.92
C SER A 78 12.46 13.18 12.88
N PRO A 79 11.80 14.16 12.24
CA PRO A 79 10.79 13.89 11.21
C PRO A 79 11.34 13.01 10.06
N GLN A 80 12.60 13.19 9.68
CA GLN A 80 13.27 12.36 8.69
C GLN A 80 13.41 10.91 9.16
N ALA A 81 13.75 10.68 10.45
CA ALA A 81 13.81 9.34 11.01
C ALA A 81 12.42 8.69 11.04
N LEU A 82 11.37 9.43 11.39
CA LEU A 82 9.98 8.94 11.39
C LEU A 82 9.50 8.61 9.97
N ILE A 83 9.91 9.36 8.95
CA ILE A 83 9.53 9.11 7.55
C ILE A 83 10.31 7.92 6.97
N TYR A 84 11.63 7.88 7.13
CA TYR A 84 12.47 6.91 6.43
C TYR A 84 12.63 5.58 7.16
N SER A 85 12.65 5.56 8.50
CA SER A 85 12.91 4.32 9.24
C SER A 85 11.82 3.25 9.04
N PRO A 86 10.51 3.55 8.98
CA PRO A 86 9.49 2.54 8.69
C PRO A 86 9.63 1.99 7.28
N ARG A 87 10.03 2.84 6.32
CA ARG A 87 10.28 2.44 4.93
C ARG A 87 11.50 1.54 4.80
N VAL A 88 12.56 1.81 5.55
CA VAL A 88 13.73 0.94 5.66
C VAL A 88 13.35 -0.42 6.26
N LEU A 89 12.55 -0.44 7.33
CA LEU A 89 12.07 -1.69 7.93
C LEU A 89 11.26 -2.52 6.93
N GLN A 90 10.34 -1.89 6.20
CA GLN A 90 9.57 -2.55 5.14
C GLN A 90 10.48 -3.02 3.99
N ALA A 91 11.48 -2.24 3.60
CA ALA A 91 12.44 -2.61 2.56
C ALA A 91 13.27 -3.85 2.94
N ILE A 92 13.66 -3.99 4.22
CA ILE A 92 14.36 -5.18 4.73
C ILE A 92 13.46 -6.41 4.65
N LEU A 93 12.19 -6.29 5.06
CA LEU A 93 11.21 -7.39 4.94
C LEU A 93 11.01 -7.78 3.47
N SER A 94 10.87 -6.80 2.57
CA SER A 94 10.74 -7.03 1.14
C SER A 94 11.98 -7.69 0.54
N ALA A 95 13.19 -7.31 0.96
CA ALA A 95 14.44 -7.93 0.51
C ALA A 95 14.56 -9.39 0.99
N TYR A 96 14.12 -9.69 2.21
CA TYR A 96 14.04 -11.07 2.70
C TYR A 96 13.00 -11.89 1.93
N SER A 97 11.83 -11.29 1.64
CA SER A 97 10.82 -11.87 0.75
C SER A 97 11.39 -12.19 -0.63
N ASP A 98 12.19 -11.30 -1.22
CA ASP A 98 12.85 -11.52 -2.52
C ASP A 98 13.84 -12.68 -2.48
N LEU A 99 14.58 -12.85 -1.38
CA LEU A 99 15.44 -14.01 -1.16
C LEU A 99 14.62 -15.31 -1.09
N CYS A 100 13.48 -15.28 -0.39
CA CYS A 100 12.53 -16.39 -0.35
C CYS A 100 11.99 -16.72 -1.74
N PHE A 101 11.64 -15.71 -2.54
CA PHE A 101 11.23 -15.87 -3.94
C PHE A 101 12.33 -16.49 -4.81
N TYR A 102 13.58 -16.05 -4.65
CA TYR A 102 14.74 -16.61 -5.37
C TYR A 102 14.93 -18.10 -5.06
N LYS A 103 14.82 -18.49 -3.78
CA LYS A 103 14.86 -19.90 -3.38
C LYS A 103 13.67 -20.68 -3.92
N TRP A 104 12.48 -20.10 -3.85
CA TRP A 104 11.25 -20.72 -4.34
C TRP A 104 11.30 -21.01 -5.85
N SER A 105 11.80 -20.07 -6.66
CA SER A 105 11.94 -20.17 -8.11
C SER A 105 13.07 -21.10 -8.61
N GLY A 106 13.77 -21.77 -7.71
CA GLY A 106 14.85 -22.72 -8.04
C GLY A 106 16.17 -22.02 -8.34
N THR A 107 16.44 -20.87 -7.73
CA THR A 107 17.73 -20.17 -7.74
C THR A 107 18.20 -19.66 -9.11
N LYS A 108 17.25 -19.33 -10.00
CA LYS A 108 17.51 -18.94 -11.39
C LYS A 108 17.87 -17.46 -11.52
N LYS A 109 18.77 -17.11 -12.46
CA LYS A 109 19.19 -15.73 -12.72
C LYS A 109 18.03 -14.83 -13.16
N TRP A 110 17.12 -15.34 -13.99
CA TRP A 110 15.93 -14.60 -14.42
C TRP A 110 14.96 -14.30 -13.28
N ALA A 111 14.93 -15.11 -12.21
CA ALA A 111 14.11 -14.80 -11.05
C ALA A 111 14.65 -13.59 -10.32
N VAL A 112 15.98 -13.51 -10.12
CA VAL A 112 16.65 -12.34 -9.56
C VAL A 112 16.36 -11.10 -10.41
N PHE A 113 16.57 -11.21 -11.72
CA PHE A 113 16.32 -10.11 -12.65
C PHE A 113 14.86 -9.64 -12.57
N SER A 114 13.88 -10.52 -12.77
CA SER A 114 12.46 -10.16 -12.83
C SER A 114 11.94 -9.49 -11.56
N ILE A 115 12.35 -9.94 -10.36
CA ILE A 115 11.89 -9.33 -9.10
C ILE A 115 12.66 -8.04 -8.76
N ALA A 116 13.96 -7.98 -9.05
CA ALA A 116 14.77 -6.79 -8.81
C ALA A 116 14.36 -5.63 -9.73
N THR A 117 14.00 -5.93 -10.99
CA THR A 117 13.63 -4.94 -11.99
C THR A 117 12.12 -4.74 -12.13
N SER A 118 11.28 -5.38 -11.31
CA SER A 118 9.84 -5.13 -11.33
C SER A 118 9.57 -3.70 -10.87
N TRP A 119 9.02 -2.86 -11.75
CA TRP A 119 8.77 -1.45 -11.43
C TRP A 119 7.81 -1.31 -10.26
N TYR A 120 6.73 -2.09 -10.23
CA TYR A 120 5.69 -1.97 -9.22
C TYR A 120 6.19 -2.44 -7.85
N TRP A 121 7.03 -3.49 -7.81
CA TRP A 121 7.67 -3.93 -6.57
C TRP A 121 8.79 -3.00 -6.11
N PHE A 122 9.50 -2.36 -7.04
CA PHE A 122 10.41 -1.26 -6.70
C PHE A 122 9.64 -0.09 -6.09
N TYR A 123 8.52 0.30 -6.70
CA TYR A 123 7.65 1.40 -6.30
C TYR A 123 6.95 1.17 -4.94
N THR A 124 6.47 -0.05 -4.68
CA THR A 124 5.69 -0.38 -3.47
C THR A 124 6.49 -1.05 -2.37
N GLY A 125 7.61 -1.71 -2.69
CA GLY A 125 8.37 -2.59 -1.78
C GLY A 125 8.98 -1.91 -0.56
N SER A 126 9.10 -0.58 -0.57
CA SER A 126 9.54 0.22 0.59
C SER A 126 8.42 1.04 1.24
N ARG A 127 7.21 1.06 0.66
CA ARG A 127 6.07 1.83 1.16
C ARG A 127 5.38 1.08 2.30
N THR A 128 4.96 1.80 3.34
CA THR A 128 4.29 1.25 4.54
C THR A 128 2.81 0.99 4.30
N ILE A 129 2.50 0.28 3.22
CA ILE A 129 1.14 -0.10 2.84
C ILE A 129 0.93 -1.54 3.28
N ILE A 130 -0.24 -1.83 3.86
CA ILE A 130 -0.57 -3.19 4.31
C ILE A 130 -0.49 -4.23 3.19
N ASN A 131 -0.80 -3.86 1.95
CA ASN A 131 -0.67 -4.74 0.78
C ASN A 131 0.79 -5.09 0.46
N THR A 132 1.74 -4.19 0.72
CA THR A 132 3.17 -4.48 0.57
C THR A 132 3.61 -5.50 1.60
N PHE A 133 3.21 -5.31 2.86
CA PHE A 133 3.45 -6.25 3.94
C PHE A 133 2.82 -7.62 3.66
N GLU A 134 1.56 -7.64 3.20
CA GLU A 134 0.84 -8.84 2.74
C GLU A 134 1.57 -9.55 1.61
N CYS A 135 2.04 -8.83 0.60
CA CYS A 135 2.77 -9.40 -0.53
C CYS A 135 4.11 -10.01 -0.09
N ALA A 136 4.86 -9.34 0.78
CA ALA A 136 6.12 -9.86 1.30
C ALA A 136 5.91 -11.14 2.12
N LEU A 137 4.95 -11.15 3.05
CA LEU A 137 4.61 -12.34 3.83
C LEU A 137 4.02 -13.45 2.95
N THR A 138 3.17 -13.11 1.98
CA THR A 138 2.63 -14.07 1.02
C THR A 138 3.76 -14.76 0.26
N THR A 139 4.74 -14.01 -0.24
CA THR A 139 5.92 -14.56 -0.93
C THR A 139 6.74 -15.49 -0.02
N ILE A 140 6.96 -15.10 1.23
CA ILE A 140 7.64 -15.94 2.23
C ILE A 140 6.84 -17.22 2.46
N GLY A 141 5.53 -17.12 2.66
CA GLY A 141 4.63 -18.26 2.84
C GLY A 141 4.64 -19.21 1.64
N LEU A 142 4.55 -18.69 0.42
CA LEU A 142 4.62 -19.48 -0.82
C LEU A 142 5.96 -20.19 -0.98
N SER A 143 7.07 -19.62 -0.48
CA SER A 143 8.37 -20.29 -0.46
C SER A 143 8.43 -21.50 0.47
N LYS A 144 7.56 -21.53 1.48
CA LYS A 144 7.43 -22.61 2.48
C LYS A 144 6.26 -23.56 2.18
N PHE A 145 5.39 -23.20 1.25
CA PHE A 145 4.27 -24.02 0.84
C PHE A 145 4.75 -25.36 0.22
N PRO A 146 4.13 -26.50 0.55
CA PRO A 146 4.54 -27.83 0.09
C PRO A 146 4.11 -28.08 -1.37
N TRP A 147 4.77 -27.40 -2.31
CA TRP A 147 4.52 -27.58 -3.74
C TRP A 147 4.85 -29.01 -4.21
N PRO A 148 4.02 -29.61 -5.07
CA PRO A 148 4.30 -30.92 -5.66
C PRO A 148 5.72 -31.04 -6.25
N GLY A 149 6.36 -32.19 -6.00
CA GLY A 149 7.70 -32.51 -6.52
C GLY A 149 8.87 -31.81 -5.83
N LYS A 150 8.63 -30.91 -4.86
CA LYS A 150 9.67 -30.45 -3.94
C LYS A 150 9.68 -31.39 -2.75
N GLY A 151 10.77 -32.16 -2.56
CA GLY A 151 11.00 -33.02 -1.39
C GLY A 151 11.23 -32.23 -0.09
N ILE A 152 10.48 -31.15 0.12
CA ILE A 152 10.55 -30.30 1.31
C ILE A 152 9.61 -30.91 2.34
N GLU A 153 10.12 -31.16 3.54
CA GLU A 153 9.31 -31.51 4.71
C GLU A 153 8.19 -30.49 4.90
N GLU A 154 6.99 -30.95 5.22
CA GLU A 154 5.79 -30.12 5.41
C GLU A 154 6.09 -28.97 6.41
N SER A 155 6.28 -27.76 5.90
CA SER A 155 6.62 -26.61 6.74
C SER A 155 5.34 -25.97 7.25
N ARG A 156 5.06 -26.08 8.55
CA ARG A 156 3.92 -25.42 9.20
C ARG A 156 3.98 -23.88 9.16
N ILE A 157 5.10 -23.30 8.71
CA ILE A 157 5.33 -21.85 8.66
C ILE A 157 4.31 -21.15 7.75
N PHE A 158 3.92 -21.74 6.63
CA PHE A 158 2.94 -21.09 5.75
C PHE A 158 1.57 -20.97 6.40
N ILE A 159 1.19 -21.89 7.30
CA ILE A 159 -0.09 -21.84 8.04
C ILE A 159 -0.10 -20.66 9.02
N TRP A 160 1.01 -20.44 9.75
CA TRP A 160 1.17 -19.26 10.62
C TRP A 160 1.04 -17.96 9.83
N ILE A 161 1.69 -17.87 8.68
CA ILE A 161 1.62 -16.70 7.80
C ILE A 161 0.20 -16.49 7.27
N ALA A 162 -0.44 -17.54 6.76
CA ALA A 162 -1.79 -17.47 6.22
C ALA A 162 -2.80 -17.03 7.30
N ALA A 163 -2.70 -17.60 8.51
CA ALA A 163 -3.54 -17.22 9.64
C ALA A 163 -3.33 -15.75 10.03
N LEU A 164 -2.09 -15.32 10.22
CA LEU A 164 -1.76 -13.93 10.56
C LEU A 164 -2.28 -12.94 9.51
N LEU A 165 -2.06 -13.24 8.22
CA LEU A 165 -2.55 -12.39 7.13
C LEU A 165 -4.08 -12.31 7.08
N PHE A 166 -4.77 -13.41 7.37
CA PHE A 166 -6.23 -13.41 7.42
C PHE A 166 -6.76 -12.51 8.53
N PHE A 167 -6.20 -12.60 9.74
CA PHE A 167 -6.68 -11.80 10.87
C PHE A 167 -6.32 -10.32 10.75
N ILE A 168 -5.17 -9.98 10.16
CA ILE A 168 -4.80 -8.58 9.89
C ILE A 168 -5.61 -8.02 8.71
N ARG A 169 -5.85 -8.84 7.68
CA ARG A 169 -6.49 -8.43 6.43
C ARG A 169 -7.35 -9.59 5.88
N PRO A 170 -8.66 -9.61 6.18
CA PRO A 170 -9.55 -10.72 5.80
C PRO A 170 -9.60 -11.03 4.31
N THR A 171 -9.32 -10.05 3.44
CA THR A 171 -9.28 -10.25 1.98
C THR A 171 -8.16 -11.20 1.53
N SER A 172 -7.12 -11.39 2.35
CA SER A 172 -6.03 -12.34 2.03
C SER A 172 -6.52 -13.79 1.93
N ALA A 173 -7.70 -14.10 2.51
CA ALA A 173 -8.40 -15.38 2.32
C ALA A 173 -8.64 -15.72 0.85
N ILE A 174 -8.82 -14.73 -0.03
CA ILE A 174 -9.07 -14.96 -1.46
C ILE A 174 -7.90 -15.72 -2.10
N ILE A 175 -6.67 -15.46 -1.67
CA ILE A 175 -5.48 -16.17 -2.15
C ILE A 175 -5.21 -17.42 -1.32
N TRP A 176 -5.30 -17.31 0.01
CA TRP A 176 -4.86 -18.37 0.91
C TRP A 176 -5.87 -19.52 1.06
N ALA A 177 -7.18 -19.27 1.04
CA ALA A 177 -8.19 -20.32 1.18
C ALA A 177 -8.05 -21.41 0.10
N PRO A 178 -8.01 -21.10 -1.22
CA PRO A 178 -7.81 -22.13 -2.24
C PRO A 178 -6.48 -22.87 -2.12
N LEU A 179 -5.39 -22.20 -1.68
CA LEU A 179 -4.12 -22.86 -1.41
C LEU A 179 -4.16 -23.80 -0.20
N CYS A 180 -4.84 -23.40 0.88
CA CYS A 180 -5.03 -24.22 2.06
C CYS A 180 -5.92 -25.43 1.78
N PHE A 181 -7.00 -25.25 0.99
CA PHE A 181 -7.82 -26.37 0.51
C PHE A 181 -7.01 -27.31 -0.38
N TYR A 182 -6.21 -26.77 -1.29
CA TYR A 182 -5.31 -27.55 -2.11
C TYR A 182 -4.31 -28.35 -1.25
N HIS A 183 -3.72 -27.75 -0.22
CA HIS A 183 -2.84 -28.42 0.74
C HIS A 183 -3.53 -29.62 1.43
N ILE A 184 -4.74 -29.40 1.94
CA ILE A 184 -5.53 -30.47 2.58
C ILE A 184 -5.81 -31.60 1.59
N TRP A 185 -6.10 -31.27 0.33
CA TRP A 185 -6.40 -32.25 -0.71
C TRP A 185 -5.18 -33.10 -1.13
N ILE A 186 -3.98 -32.51 -1.15
CA ILE A 186 -2.75 -33.25 -1.50
C ILE A 186 -2.06 -33.90 -0.31
N SER A 187 -2.46 -33.56 0.92
CA SER A 187 -1.83 -34.11 2.12
C SER A 187 -2.06 -35.62 2.19
N LYS A 188 -1.04 -36.34 2.65
CA LYS A 188 -1.14 -37.77 2.95
C LYS A 188 -1.87 -38.05 4.27
N ASN A 189 -2.01 -37.03 5.12
CA ASN A 189 -2.68 -37.17 6.41
C ASN A 189 -4.20 -37.13 6.26
N THR A 190 -4.93 -37.57 7.29
CA THR A 190 -6.39 -37.46 7.28
C THR A 190 -6.84 -36.01 7.35
N PHE A 191 -8.01 -35.70 6.77
CA PHE A 191 -8.63 -34.36 6.83
C PHE A 191 -8.67 -33.82 8.27
N LEU A 192 -9.06 -34.66 9.24
CA LEU A 192 -9.12 -34.28 10.65
C LEU A 192 -7.74 -33.88 11.19
N THR A 193 -6.68 -34.61 10.82
CA THR A 193 -5.31 -34.29 11.26
C THR A 193 -4.85 -32.93 10.72
N GLU A 194 -5.12 -32.66 9.43
CA GLU A 194 -4.80 -31.36 8.83
C GLU A 194 -5.61 -30.24 9.47
N LEU A 195 -6.93 -30.45 9.65
CA LEU A 195 -7.81 -29.50 10.31
C LEU A 195 -7.32 -29.17 11.72
N THR A 196 -6.90 -30.17 12.50
CA THR A 196 -6.32 -29.96 13.83
C THR A 196 -5.08 -29.06 13.75
N LYS A 197 -4.18 -29.24 12.78
CA LYS A 197 -3.02 -28.35 12.61
C LYS A 197 -3.44 -26.90 12.34
N TYR A 198 -4.42 -26.69 11.46
CA TYR A 198 -4.94 -25.35 11.17
C TYR A 198 -5.59 -24.72 12.40
N LEU A 199 -6.36 -25.48 13.19
CA LEU A 199 -7.00 -24.97 14.41
C LEU A 199 -5.98 -24.66 15.51
N LEU A 200 -4.98 -25.53 15.71
CA LEU A 200 -3.91 -25.32 16.70
C LEU A 200 -3.07 -24.08 16.44
N ILE A 201 -3.02 -23.61 15.19
CA ILE A 201 -2.34 -22.37 14.80
C ILE A 201 -3.32 -21.19 14.76
N GLY A 202 -4.47 -21.38 14.15
CA GLY A 202 -5.47 -20.33 13.93
C GLY A 202 -6.06 -19.78 15.22
N ILE A 203 -6.36 -20.63 16.21
CA ILE A 203 -6.96 -20.20 17.48
C ILE A 203 -6.00 -19.31 18.28
N PRO A 204 -4.72 -19.68 18.50
CA PRO A 204 -3.77 -18.79 19.17
C PRO A 204 -3.53 -17.47 18.43
N VAL A 205 -3.46 -17.49 17.09
CA VAL A 205 -3.29 -16.25 16.32
C VAL A 205 -4.52 -15.37 16.46
N LEU A 206 -5.73 -15.92 16.38
CA LEU A 206 -6.98 -15.19 16.63
C LEU A 206 -7.01 -14.58 18.03
N ALA A 207 -6.70 -15.37 19.06
CA ALA A 207 -6.68 -14.90 20.43
C ALA A 207 -5.67 -13.76 20.62
N PHE A 208 -4.49 -13.90 20.03
CA PHE A 208 -3.46 -12.85 20.06
C PHE A 208 -3.92 -11.58 19.34
N THR A 209 -4.50 -11.69 18.14
CA THR A 209 -4.97 -10.53 17.37
C THR A 209 -6.13 -9.82 18.08
N VAL A 210 -7.10 -10.57 18.60
CA VAL A 210 -8.24 -10.02 19.34
C VAL A 210 -7.77 -9.32 20.61
N LEU A 211 -6.87 -9.95 21.38
CA LEU A 211 -6.32 -9.34 22.60
C LEU A 211 -5.61 -8.02 22.29
N LEU A 212 -4.70 -8.03 21.32
CA LEU A 212 -3.90 -6.86 20.97
C LEU A 212 -4.78 -5.74 20.40
N ASP A 213 -5.68 -6.05 19.46
CA ASP A 213 -6.56 -5.07 18.85
C ASP A 213 -7.52 -4.47 19.90
N SER A 214 -8.01 -5.28 20.85
CA SER A 214 -8.87 -4.81 21.95
C SER A 214 -8.14 -3.91 22.93
N ILE A 215 -6.87 -4.20 23.26
CA ILE A 215 -6.05 -3.35 24.12
C ILE A 215 -5.82 -1.98 23.46
N CYS A 216 -5.48 -1.95 22.17
CA CYS A 216 -5.23 -0.70 21.46
C CYS A 216 -6.50 0.12 21.21
N HIS A 217 -7.62 -0.56 20.96
CA HIS A 217 -8.91 0.10 20.74
C HIS A 217 -9.55 0.62 22.03
N GLY A 218 -9.32 -0.06 23.16
CA GLY A 218 -9.93 0.26 24.46
C GLY A 218 -11.26 -0.45 24.72
N SER A 219 -11.71 -1.33 23.81
CA SER A 219 -12.89 -2.18 23.99
C SER A 219 -12.67 -3.55 23.33
N LEU A 220 -13.44 -4.57 23.74
CA LEU A 220 -13.35 -5.90 23.14
C LEU A 220 -13.79 -5.84 21.66
N ILE A 221 -12.86 -6.04 20.75
CA ILE A 221 -13.12 -6.05 19.31
C ILE A 221 -12.59 -7.30 18.63
N ILE A 222 -13.39 -7.83 17.69
CA ILE A 222 -12.97 -8.86 16.74
C ILE A 222 -12.89 -8.18 15.38
N THR A 223 -11.72 -7.61 15.07
CA THR A 223 -11.52 -6.77 13.89
C THR A 223 -11.97 -7.43 12.57
N PRO A 224 -11.67 -8.71 12.27
CA PRO A 224 -12.19 -9.36 11.06
C PRO A 224 -13.71 -9.40 10.98
N TYR A 225 -14.39 -9.53 12.12
CA TYR A 225 -15.85 -9.54 12.19
C TYR A 225 -16.41 -8.14 11.95
N GLU A 226 -15.83 -7.10 12.55
CA GLU A 226 -16.21 -5.71 12.26
C GLU A 226 -15.94 -5.36 10.79
N PHE A 227 -14.79 -5.77 10.24
CA PHE A 227 -14.49 -5.63 8.82
C PHE A 227 -15.57 -6.28 7.93
N PHE A 228 -15.98 -7.51 8.24
CA PHE A 228 -17.04 -8.22 7.52
C PHE A 228 -18.37 -7.47 7.62
N LYS A 229 -18.77 -7.08 8.84
CA LYS A 229 -20.01 -6.36 9.11
C LYS A 229 -20.08 -5.03 8.36
N PHE A 230 -19.00 -4.24 8.37
CA PHE A 230 -18.99 -2.94 7.70
C PHE A 230 -18.87 -3.06 6.17
N ASN A 231 -17.96 -3.88 5.64
CA ASN A 231 -17.70 -3.90 4.21
C ASN A 231 -18.72 -4.72 3.41
N LEU A 232 -19.20 -5.84 3.96
CA LEU A 232 -20.09 -6.75 3.23
C LEU A 232 -21.58 -6.52 3.54
N LEU A 233 -21.94 -6.19 4.80
CA LEU A 233 -23.35 -5.98 5.14
C LEU A 233 -23.83 -4.54 4.89
N GLN A 234 -22.95 -3.53 5.01
CA GLN A 234 -23.31 -2.12 4.85
C GLN A 234 -22.91 -1.53 3.49
N ASN A 235 -22.20 -2.30 2.65
CA ASN A 235 -21.80 -1.98 1.27
C ASN A 235 -21.19 -0.58 1.04
N LEU A 236 -20.44 -0.08 2.03
CA LEU A 236 -19.80 1.23 1.97
C LEU A 236 -18.63 1.30 0.97
N SER A 237 -18.16 0.17 0.47
CA SER A 237 -17.05 0.12 -0.50
C SER A 237 -17.36 0.87 -1.80
N GLY A 238 -18.64 1.00 -2.19
CA GLY A 238 -19.06 1.78 -3.36
C GLY A 238 -18.87 3.29 -3.22
N PHE A 239 -18.77 3.81 -1.98
CA PHE A 239 -18.57 5.23 -1.70
C PHE A 239 -17.24 5.77 -2.26
N TYR A 240 -16.21 4.92 -2.31
CA TYR A 240 -14.87 5.29 -2.78
C TYR A 240 -14.70 5.15 -4.31
N GLY A 241 -15.80 5.14 -5.05
CA GLY A 241 -15.83 5.04 -6.51
C GLY A 241 -15.88 3.59 -7.03
N ALA A 242 -16.37 3.46 -8.26
CA ALA A 242 -16.59 2.17 -8.91
C ALA A 242 -15.86 2.11 -10.27
N ASN A 243 -15.33 0.93 -10.59
CA ASN A 243 -14.69 0.62 -11.86
C ASN A 243 -15.39 -0.56 -12.56
N PRO A 244 -15.37 -0.63 -13.91
CA PRO A 244 -15.94 -1.76 -14.65
C PRO A 244 -15.37 -3.12 -14.21
N TRP A 245 -16.13 -4.19 -14.40
CA TRP A 245 -15.72 -5.55 -13.98
C TRP A 245 -14.39 -6.00 -14.62
N HIS A 246 -14.13 -5.58 -15.86
CA HIS A 246 -12.92 -5.94 -16.61
C HIS A 246 -11.68 -5.14 -16.20
N TRP A 247 -11.79 -4.16 -15.30
CA TRP A 247 -10.70 -3.22 -14.99
C TRP A 247 -9.39 -3.90 -14.56
N TYR A 248 -9.44 -5.00 -13.81
CA TYR A 248 -8.22 -5.74 -13.46
C TYR A 248 -7.55 -6.39 -14.66
N LEU A 249 -8.31 -6.82 -15.67
CA LEU A 249 -7.77 -7.38 -16.90
C LEU A 249 -7.25 -6.29 -17.84
N SER A 250 -8.02 -5.21 -18.01
CA SER A 250 -7.69 -4.13 -18.95
C SER A 250 -6.62 -3.17 -18.42
N SER A 251 -6.58 -2.95 -17.12
CA SER A 251 -5.73 -1.92 -16.49
C SER A 251 -4.89 -2.50 -15.36
N GLY A 252 -5.48 -3.26 -14.44
CA GLY A 252 -4.81 -3.76 -13.24
C GLY A 252 -3.55 -4.59 -13.52
N LEU A 253 -3.67 -5.64 -14.34
CA LEU A 253 -2.56 -6.50 -14.74
C LEU A 253 -1.50 -5.76 -15.56
N LEU A 254 -1.94 -4.87 -16.46
CA LEU A 254 -1.02 -4.05 -17.26
C LEU A 254 -0.22 -3.09 -16.38
N GLY A 255 -0.85 -2.46 -15.40
CA GLY A 255 -0.16 -1.64 -14.39
C GLY A 255 0.81 -2.50 -13.59
N LEU A 256 0.35 -3.59 -12.99
CA LEU A 256 1.15 -4.41 -12.08
C LEU A 256 2.39 -5.02 -12.76
N LEU A 257 2.29 -5.50 -14.00
CA LEU A 257 3.40 -6.15 -14.71
C LEU A 257 4.15 -5.22 -15.66
N SER A 258 3.51 -4.16 -16.18
CA SER A 258 4.02 -3.33 -17.28
C SER A 258 4.58 -4.22 -18.39
N ILE A 259 5.81 -3.98 -18.85
CA ILE A 259 6.48 -4.76 -19.90
C ILE A 259 6.65 -6.25 -19.57
N ASN A 260 6.62 -6.64 -18.28
CA ASN A 260 6.66 -8.05 -17.87
C ASN A 260 5.37 -8.81 -18.24
N ILE A 261 4.32 -8.13 -18.71
CA ILE A 261 3.11 -8.80 -19.22
C ILE A 261 3.43 -9.69 -20.42
N LEU A 262 4.40 -9.31 -21.26
CA LEU A 262 4.76 -10.07 -22.46
C LEU A 262 5.35 -11.46 -22.13
N PRO A 263 6.42 -11.58 -21.32
CA PRO A 263 6.92 -12.89 -20.92
C PRO A 263 5.91 -13.67 -20.07
N PHE A 264 5.03 -13.00 -19.31
CA PHE A 264 3.97 -13.66 -18.56
C PHE A 264 2.94 -14.33 -19.48
N LEU A 265 2.40 -13.61 -20.47
CA LEU A 265 1.44 -14.16 -21.42
C LEU A 265 2.04 -15.30 -22.24
N TRP A 266 3.31 -15.18 -22.64
CA TRP A 266 3.99 -16.26 -23.35
C TRP A 266 4.23 -17.51 -22.47
N ALA A 267 4.55 -17.30 -21.20
CA ALA A 267 4.62 -18.38 -20.22
C ALA A 267 3.26 -19.08 -20.08
N VAL A 268 2.17 -18.32 -19.94
CA VAL A 268 0.79 -18.84 -19.86
C VAL A 268 0.48 -19.72 -21.06
N MET A 269 0.69 -19.22 -22.29
CA MET A 269 0.45 -20.00 -23.51
C MET A 269 1.26 -21.31 -23.54
N THR A 270 2.52 -21.25 -23.12
CA THR A 270 3.41 -22.43 -23.09
C THR A 270 2.94 -23.47 -22.07
N ILE A 271 2.54 -23.02 -20.87
CA ILE A 271 2.02 -23.87 -19.81
C ILE A 271 0.71 -24.54 -20.24
N LEU A 272 -0.20 -23.78 -20.85
CA LEU A 272 -1.49 -24.31 -21.32
C LEU A 272 -1.34 -25.35 -22.44
N LYS A 273 -0.31 -25.22 -23.28
CA LYS A 273 0.03 -26.21 -24.32
C LYS A 273 0.68 -27.48 -23.76
N HIS A 274 1.46 -27.37 -22.69
CA HIS A 274 2.23 -28.49 -22.12
C HIS A 274 1.88 -28.74 -20.64
N ARG A 275 0.57 -28.85 -20.35
CA ARG A 275 0.02 -28.88 -18.98
C ARG A 275 0.68 -29.92 -18.07
N GLY A 276 0.93 -31.13 -18.58
CA GLY A 276 1.53 -32.21 -17.82
C GLY A 276 2.94 -31.91 -17.27
N ASN A 277 3.67 -30.99 -17.90
CA ASN A 277 5.04 -30.63 -17.49
C ASN A 277 5.09 -29.49 -16.47
N HIS A 278 3.94 -28.88 -16.16
CA HIS A 278 3.83 -27.63 -15.40
C HIS A 278 2.75 -27.66 -14.31
N PRO A 279 2.68 -28.71 -13.46
CA PRO A 279 1.60 -28.84 -12.48
C PRO A 279 1.57 -27.68 -11.47
N ASN A 280 2.73 -27.26 -10.97
CA ASN A 280 2.83 -26.17 -10.00
C ASN A 280 2.39 -24.83 -10.61
N GLU A 281 2.84 -24.55 -11.84
CA GLU A 281 2.48 -23.31 -12.52
C GLU A 281 0.99 -23.27 -12.87
N LEU A 282 0.35 -24.40 -13.18
CA LEU A 282 -1.11 -24.48 -13.40
C LEU A 282 -1.90 -24.11 -12.14
N ILE A 283 -1.47 -24.56 -10.97
CA ILE A 283 -2.09 -24.17 -9.70
C ILE A 283 -1.97 -22.66 -9.51
N MET A 284 -0.78 -22.11 -9.72
CA MET A 284 -0.55 -20.65 -9.62
C MET A 284 -1.44 -19.85 -10.58
N LEU A 285 -1.57 -20.30 -11.84
CA LEU A 285 -2.49 -19.67 -12.80
C LEU A 285 -3.95 -19.78 -12.35
N GLY A 286 -4.36 -20.91 -11.77
CA GLY A 286 -5.68 -21.07 -11.17
C GLY A 286 -5.95 -20.07 -10.04
N ILE A 287 -4.97 -19.87 -9.14
CA ILE A 287 -5.07 -18.86 -8.06
C ILE A 287 -5.16 -17.44 -8.63
N ILE A 288 -4.35 -17.11 -9.65
CA ILE A 288 -4.40 -15.80 -10.32
C ILE A 288 -5.79 -15.56 -10.91
N ILE A 289 -6.33 -16.51 -11.68
CA ILE A 289 -7.65 -16.41 -12.30
C ILE A 289 -8.73 -16.26 -11.23
N PHE A 290 -8.73 -17.13 -10.22
CA PHE A 290 -9.70 -17.09 -9.12
C PHE A 290 -9.70 -15.72 -8.42
N THR A 291 -8.52 -15.23 -8.05
CA THR A 291 -8.37 -13.96 -7.33
C THR A 291 -8.84 -12.78 -8.17
N ILE A 292 -8.47 -12.74 -9.46
CA ILE A 292 -8.92 -11.69 -10.38
C ILE A 292 -10.44 -11.74 -10.54
N THR A 293 -11.03 -12.92 -10.70
CA THR A 293 -12.48 -13.06 -10.83
C THR A 293 -13.20 -12.51 -9.59
N ILE A 294 -12.78 -12.90 -8.38
CA ILE A 294 -13.42 -12.43 -7.15
C ILE A 294 -13.29 -10.91 -7.01
N TYR A 295 -12.09 -10.34 -7.22
CA TYR A 295 -11.93 -8.89 -7.12
C TYR A 295 -12.64 -8.11 -8.25
N SER A 296 -12.80 -8.70 -9.43
CA SER A 296 -13.54 -8.10 -10.54
C SER A 296 -15.04 -7.92 -10.23
N LEU A 297 -15.61 -8.76 -9.36
CA LEU A 297 -17.00 -8.63 -8.89
C LEU A 297 -17.21 -7.45 -7.94
N LEU A 298 -16.15 -6.94 -7.30
CA LEU A 298 -16.25 -5.81 -6.39
C LEU A 298 -16.30 -4.48 -7.15
N PRO A 299 -17.19 -3.53 -6.81
CA PRO A 299 -17.28 -2.24 -7.49
C PRO A 299 -15.98 -1.44 -7.39
N HIS A 300 -15.44 -1.31 -6.18
CA HIS A 300 -14.21 -0.57 -5.91
C HIS A 300 -12.97 -1.42 -6.21
N LYS A 301 -12.00 -0.83 -6.89
CA LYS A 301 -10.83 -1.53 -7.42
C LYS A 301 -9.59 -0.68 -7.28
N GLU A 302 -8.48 -1.31 -6.88
CA GLU A 302 -7.19 -0.66 -6.72
C GLU A 302 -6.04 -1.59 -7.14
N PHE A 303 -4.97 -1.03 -7.71
CA PHE A 303 -3.80 -1.81 -8.14
C PHE A 303 -3.17 -2.61 -6.99
N ARG A 304 -3.11 -2.04 -5.78
CA ARG A 304 -2.51 -2.70 -4.61
C ARG A 304 -3.28 -3.92 -4.11
N PHE A 305 -4.58 -4.06 -4.42
CA PHE A 305 -5.35 -5.23 -3.97
C PHE A 305 -4.89 -6.53 -4.63
N ILE A 306 -4.37 -6.45 -5.85
CA ILE A 306 -3.80 -7.59 -6.58
C ILE A 306 -2.28 -7.70 -6.44
N LEU A 307 -1.63 -6.83 -5.67
CA LEU A 307 -0.19 -6.88 -5.44
C LEU A 307 0.31 -8.25 -4.95
N PRO A 308 -0.38 -8.97 -4.03
CA PRO A 308 0.06 -10.30 -3.61
C PRO A 308 0.04 -11.37 -4.72
N LEU A 309 -0.54 -11.09 -5.90
CA LEU A 309 -0.43 -11.96 -7.08
C LEU A 309 0.90 -11.82 -7.82
N LEU A 310 1.62 -10.70 -7.63
CA LEU A 310 2.89 -10.41 -8.29
C LEU A 310 3.93 -11.55 -8.17
N PRO A 311 4.21 -12.14 -6.99
CA PRO A 311 5.16 -13.26 -6.89
C PRO A 311 4.75 -14.47 -7.74
N PHE A 312 3.46 -14.80 -7.87
CA PHE A 312 3.01 -15.89 -8.75
C PHE A 312 3.33 -15.59 -10.21
N MET A 313 3.00 -14.38 -10.68
CA MET A 313 3.22 -13.98 -12.06
C MET A 313 4.71 -13.91 -12.41
N LEU A 314 5.55 -13.35 -11.53
CA LEU A 314 6.99 -13.30 -11.72
C LEU A 314 7.64 -14.70 -11.65
N TYR A 315 7.12 -15.60 -10.82
CA TYR A 315 7.58 -17.00 -10.78
C TYR A 315 7.35 -17.68 -12.14
N VAL A 316 6.13 -17.58 -12.66
CA VAL A 316 5.74 -18.15 -13.96
C VAL A 316 6.60 -17.58 -15.09
N SER A 317 6.73 -16.26 -15.16
CA SER A 317 7.54 -15.55 -16.17
C SER A 317 9.03 -15.92 -16.09
N SER A 318 9.62 -15.92 -14.89
CA SER A 318 11.06 -16.17 -14.72
C SER A 318 11.44 -17.62 -15.05
N ARG A 319 10.56 -18.60 -14.78
CA ARG A 319 10.77 -19.99 -15.17
C ARG A 319 10.75 -20.14 -16.69
N PHE A 320 9.80 -19.51 -17.36
CA PHE A 320 9.72 -19.48 -18.81
C PHE A 320 10.96 -18.84 -19.44
N LEU A 321 11.32 -17.63 -19.01
CA LEU A 321 12.50 -16.91 -19.50
C LEU A 321 13.79 -17.72 -19.30
N SER A 322 13.92 -18.43 -18.19
CA SER A 322 15.05 -19.33 -17.94
C SER A 322 15.09 -20.53 -18.90
N ALA A 323 13.94 -21.07 -19.28
CA ALA A 323 13.88 -22.16 -20.24
C ALA A 323 14.18 -21.68 -21.67
N TRP A 324 13.60 -20.55 -22.05
CA TRP A 324 13.79 -19.90 -23.35
C TRP A 324 15.24 -19.45 -23.56
N SER A 325 15.84 -18.79 -22.56
CA SER A 325 17.21 -18.25 -22.67
C SER A 325 18.30 -19.31 -22.85
N ARG A 326 18.05 -20.58 -22.50
CA ARG A 326 18.98 -21.69 -22.79
C ARG A 326 19.07 -22.03 -24.29
N LYS A 327 18.03 -21.69 -25.06
CA LYS A 327 17.94 -21.96 -26.50
C LYS A 327 18.10 -20.68 -27.34
N ALA A 328 17.96 -19.51 -26.74
CA ALA A 328 18.03 -18.23 -27.42
C ALA A 328 19.48 -17.80 -27.71
N THR A 329 19.66 -16.96 -28.73
CA THR A 329 20.97 -16.33 -29.01
C THR A 329 21.32 -15.31 -27.93
N LYS A 330 22.61 -15.01 -27.77
CA LYS A 330 23.07 -13.95 -26.84
C LYS A 330 22.42 -12.60 -27.14
N PHE A 331 22.24 -12.27 -28.42
CA PHE A 331 21.57 -11.04 -28.85
C PHE A 331 20.13 -10.98 -28.35
N SER A 332 19.34 -12.04 -28.55
CA SER A 332 17.94 -12.08 -28.09
C SER A 332 17.82 -11.97 -26.58
N VAL A 333 18.71 -12.62 -25.82
CA VAL A 333 18.75 -12.52 -24.35
C VAL A 333 19.01 -11.09 -23.91
N TRP A 334 20.05 -10.43 -24.46
CA TRP A 334 20.36 -9.05 -24.12
C TRP A 334 19.28 -8.07 -24.53
N LEU A 335 18.68 -8.24 -25.72
CA LEU A 335 17.57 -7.43 -26.17
C LEU A 335 16.38 -7.53 -25.20
N ALA A 336 15.99 -8.75 -24.80
CA ALA A 336 14.92 -8.95 -23.83
C ALA A 336 15.24 -8.33 -22.47
N THR A 337 16.48 -8.49 -21.98
CA THR A 337 16.95 -7.86 -20.74
C THR A 337 16.86 -6.33 -20.82
N ILE A 338 17.37 -5.71 -21.89
CA ILE A 338 17.35 -4.26 -22.07
C ILE A 338 15.91 -3.75 -22.13
N VAL A 339 15.05 -4.35 -22.95
CA VAL A 339 13.64 -3.94 -23.10
C VAL A 339 12.88 -4.05 -21.77
N ILE A 340 13.04 -5.16 -21.06
CA ILE A 340 12.39 -5.33 -19.75
C ILE A 340 12.93 -4.32 -18.75
N PHE A 341 14.24 -4.10 -18.70
CA PHE A 341 14.85 -3.18 -17.76
C PHE A 341 14.44 -1.73 -18.02
N THR A 342 14.57 -1.24 -19.25
CA THR A 342 14.24 0.15 -19.60
C THR A 342 12.74 0.44 -19.45
N GLY A 343 11.87 -0.51 -19.85
CA GLY A 343 10.43 -0.37 -19.68
C GLY A 343 10.00 -0.27 -18.22
N ASN A 344 10.63 -1.05 -17.33
CA ASN A 344 10.36 -0.92 -15.90
C ASN A 344 11.01 0.32 -15.28
N LEU A 345 12.22 0.69 -15.71
CA LEU A 345 12.94 1.86 -15.20
C LEU A 345 12.17 3.16 -15.48
N GLY A 346 11.62 3.32 -16.68
CA GLY A 346 10.82 4.51 -17.02
C GLY A 346 9.58 4.66 -16.13
N ALA A 347 8.83 3.56 -15.92
CA ALA A 347 7.67 3.56 -15.03
C ALA A 347 8.06 3.84 -13.57
N ALA A 348 9.14 3.21 -13.08
CA ALA A 348 9.65 3.44 -11.74
C ALA A 348 10.13 4.88 -11.52
N TRP A 349 10.74 5.50 -12.53
CA TRP A 349 11.20 6.89 -12.48
C TRP A 349 10.02 7.87 -12.43
N VAL A 350 9.14 7.84 -13.43
CA VAL A 350 8.04 8.82 -13.52
C VAL A 350 7.11 8.70 -12.31
N LEU A 351 6.70 7.48 -11.96
CA LEU A 351 5.78 7.28 -10.84
C LEU A 351 6.47 7.39 -9.49
N GLY A 352 7.77 7.08 -9.38
CA GLY A 352 8.52 7.15 -8.13
C GLY A 352 9.08 8.53 -7.79
N MET A 353 9.42 9.37 -8.78
CA MET A 353 10.15 10.63 -8.56
C MET A 353 9.40 11.89 -9.00
N GLU A 354 8.40 11.80 -9.89
CA GLU A 354 7.77 12.97 -10.49
C GLU A 354 6.27 13.07 -10.19
N HIS A 355 5.51 12.01 -10.46
CA HIS A 355 4.05 12.02 -10.36
C HIS A 355 3.56 12.07 -8.92
N GLN A 356 2.74 13.06 -8.57
CA GLN A 356 2.18 13.28 -7.24
C GLN A 356 3.22 13.52 -6.13
N ARG A 357 4.31 14.22 -6.45
CA ARG A 357 5.38 14.51 -5.48
C ARG A 357 5.04 15.66 -4.52
N GLY A 358 4.37 16.70 -5.02
CA GLY A 358 4.17 17.95 -4.30
C GLY A 358 3.43 17.83 -2.96
N THR A 359 2.61 16.80 -2.78
CA THR A 359 1.90 16.55 -1.51
C THR A 359 2.82 16.05 -0.39
N LEU A 360 3.99 15.51 -0.72
CA LEU A 360 5.03 15.17 0.25
C LEU A 360 6.02 16.34 0.41
N ASP A 361 6.44 16.95 -0.69
CA ASP A 361 7.40 18.06 -0.67
C ASP A 361 6.87 19.26 0.13
N VAL A 362 5.57 19.57 0.02
CA VAL A 362 4.93 20.67 0.78
C VAL A 362 5.08 20.49 2.29
N MET A 363 5.10 19.25 2.79
CA MET A 363 5.17 18.98 4.22
C MET A 363 6.50 19.41 4.84
N THR A 364 7.57 19.52 4.04
CA THR A 364 8.85 20.06 4.51
C THR A 364 8.72 21.56 4.80
N ALA A 365 8.15 22.32 3.86
CA ALA A 365 7.90 23.75 4.06
C ALA A 365 6.95 24.02 5.23
N LEU A 366 5.88 23.24 5.35
CA LEU A 366 4.92 23.38 6.46
C LEU A 366 5.55 23.04 7.82
N ARG A 367 6.44 22.05 7.86
CA ARG A 367 7.20 21.69 9.07
C ARG A 367 8.12 22.83 9.51
N ASP A 368 8.84 23.46 8.58
CA ASP A 368 9.74 24.56 8.91
C ASP A 368 8.97 25.74 9.50
N VAL A 369 7.83 26.10 8.89
CA VAL A 369 6.93 27.12 9.44
C VAL A 369 6.40 26.73 10.82
N SER A 370 5.96 25.47 10.98
CA SER A 370 5.39 24.98 12.24
C SER A 370 6.40 24.93 13.38
N ASN A 371 7.67 24.63 13.10
CA ASN A 371 8.75 24.63 14.10
C ASN A 371 9.14 26.04 14.53
N ASN A 372 9.09 27.01 13.61
CA ASN A 372 9.47 28.39 13.89
C ASN A 372 8.46 29.09 14.82
N ASP A 373 7.16 28.85 14.63
CA ASP A 373 6.11 29.44 15.48
C ASP A 373 4.96 28.44 15.75
N PRO A 374 5.16 27.44 16.63
CA PRO A 374 4.17 26.39 16.87
C PRO A 374 2.84 26.91 17.43
N ASN A 375 2.89 27.97 18.25
CA ASN A 375 1.72 28.46 18.98
C ASN A 375 0.79 29.31 18.11
N ASN A 376 1.33 29.99 17.09
CA ASN A 376 0.52 30.81 16.18
C ASN A 376 0.29 30.13 14.81
N THR A 377 0.91 28.98 14.56
CA THR A 377 0.71 28.22 13.33
C THR A 377 -0.58 27.41 13.38
N ASN A 378 -1.52 27.78 12.51
CA ASN A 378 -2.73 27.03 12.20
C ASN A 378 -2.82 26.75 10.69
N LEU A 379 -2.82 25.48 10.29
CA LEU A 379 -2.78 25.04 8.89
C LEU A 379 -4.16 24.57 8.41
N LEU A 380 -4.64 25.13 7.30
CA LEU A 380 -5.87 24.70 6.64
C LEU A 380 -5.58 24.07 5.27
N PHE A 381 -5.91 22.79 5.10
CA PHE A 381 -5.80 22.07 3.84
C PHE A 381 -7.15 22.04 3.11
N LEU A 382 -7.26 22.86 2.06
CA LEU A 382 -8.37 22.89 1.10
C LEU A 382 -8.03 22.03 -0.11
N MET A 383 -7.87 20.74 0.15
CA MET A 383 -7.51 19.70 -0.82
C MET A 383 -8.46 18.52 -0.64
N PRO A 384 -8.60 17.60 -1.62
CA PRO A 384 -9.35 16.37 -1.41
C PRO A 384 -8.85 15.65 -0.15
N CYS A 385 -9.77 15.02 0.58
CA CYS A 385 -9.43 14.39 1.85
C CYS A 385 -8.21 13.48 1.72
N HIS A 386 -7.35 13.49 2.74
CA HIS A 386 -6.16 12.63 2.81
C HIS A 386 -5.14 12.79 1.66
N SER A 387 -5.13 13.94 0.96
CA SER A 387 -4.16 14.23 -0.11
C SER A 387 -2.71 14.35 0.36
N THR A 388 -2.49 14.67 1.63
CA THR A 388 -1.17 14.77 2.25
C THR A 388 -1.11 13.85 3.47
N PRO A 389 0.09 13.41 3.89
CA PRO A 389 0.29 13.00 5.26
C PRO A 389 0.16 14.22 6.19
N LEU A 390 0.09 13.97 7.50
CA LEU A 390 -0.15 15.00 8.49
C LEU A 390 0.96 14.99 9.56
N TYR A 391 0.67 14.53 10.78
CA TYR A 391 1.59 14.65 11.91
C TYR A 391 2.76 13.69 11.84
N SER A 392 2.64 12.57 11.12
CA SER A 392 3.79 11.71 10.83
C SER A 392 4.89 12.42 10.03
N HIS A 393 4.54 13.51 9.32
CA HIS A 393 5.47 14.29 8.51
C HIS A 393 5.71 15.70 9.06
N LEU A 394 4.76 16.30 9.78
CA LEU A 394 4.99 17.55 10.51
C LEU A 394 5.83 17.30 11.75
N HIS A 395 5.43 16.31 12.57
CA HIS A 395 5.97 16.01 13.88
C HIS A 395 6.10 17.25 14.80
N VAL A 396 5.11 18.14 14.72
CA VAL A 396 4.92 19.29 15.60
C VAL A 396 3.44 19.35 15.97
N ASN A 397 3.13 19.64 17.23
CA ASN A 397 1.75 19.73 17.71
C ASN A 397 1.15 21.12 17.40
N VAL A 398 0.92 21.39 16.12
CA VAL A 398 0.24 22.60 15.62
C VAL A 398 -1.21 22.29 15.28
N THR A 399 -2.07 23.32 15.27
CA THR A 399 -3.47 23.11 14.86
C THR A 399 -3.54 22.89 13.35
N THR A 400 -4.19 21.82 12.93
CA THR A 400 -4.39 21.49 11.52
C THR A 400 -5.86 21.16 11.25
N ARG A 401 -6.43 21.70 10.17
CA ARG A 401 -7.73 21.28 9.64
C ARG A 401 -7.61 20.91 8.17
N PHE A 402 -8.28 19.84 7.77
CA PHE A 402 -8.36 19.40 6.38
C PHE A 402 -9.81 19.00 6.08
N LEU A 403 -10.19 18.99 4.80
CA LEU A 403 -11.52 18.54 4.38
C LEU A 403 -11.68 17.04 4.64
N THR A 404 -12.67 16.67 5.44
CA THR A 404 -12.97 15.27 5.74
C THR A 404 -13.89 14.64 4.68
N CYS A 405 -13.80 13.33 4.52
CA CYS A 405 -14.69 12.55 3.64
C CYS A 405 -15.29 11.38 4.42
N LEU A 406 -16.02 11.74 5.49
CA LEU A 406 -16.65 10.75 6.35
C LEU A 406 -17.76 10.01 5.58
N PRO A 407 -17.90 8.69 5.76
CA PRO A 407 -19.06 7.98 5.23
C PRO A 407 -20.37 8.40 5.92
N ASN A 408 -21.49 8.14 5.27
CA ASN A 408 -22.83 8.41 5.78
C ASN A 408 -23.23 7.48 6.95
N PHE A 409 -22.63 7.66 8.13
CA PHE A 409 -22.89 6.82 9.31
C PHE A 409 -24.33 6.91 9.81
N ASN A 410 -24.95 8.07 9.65
CA ASN A 410 -26.29 8.36 10.18
C ASN A 410 -27.40 8.07 9.15
N LYS A 411 -27.05 7.52 7.98
CA LYS A 411 -27.98 7.22 6.87
C LYS A 411 -28.87 8.42 6.51
N VAL A 412 -28.27 9.62 6.50
CA VAL A 412 -28.94 10.84 6.09
C VAL A 412 -29.25 10.76 4.60
N ASP A 413 -30.48 11.08 4.20
CA ASP A 413 -30.86 11.13 2.80
C ASP A 413 -30.09 12.24 2.07
N ASN A 414 -29.65 11.98 0.84
CA ASN A 414 -28.82 12.89 0.04
C ASN A 414 -27.56 13.38 0.78
N TYR A 415 -26.90 12.49 1.54
CA TYR A 415 -25.66 12.80 2.22
C TYR A 415 -24.56 13.22 1.24
N VAL A 416 -23.93 14.36 1.57
CA VAL A 416 -22.73 14.89 0.91
C VAL A 416 -21.68 15.06 2.00
N ASP A 417 -20.48 14.53 1.78
CA ASP A 417 -19.38 14.72 2.73
C ASP A 417 -18.79 16.13 2.66
N GLU A 418 -17.98 16.51 3.65
CA GLU A 418 -17.43 17.87 3.78
C GLU A 418 -16.57 18.26 2.56
N ALA A 419 -15.77 17.33 2.02
CA ALA A 419 -14.95 17.60 0.84
C ALA A 419 -15.83 17.81 -0.40
N ASP A 420 -16.82 16.94 -0.64
CA ASP A 420 -17.76 17.12 -1.74
C ASP A 420 -18.55 18.44 -1.64
N TYR A 421 -19.03 18.78 -0.44
CA TYR A 421 -19.73 20.04 -0.17
C TYR A 421 -18.84 21.27 -0.44
N PHE A 422 -17.56 21.21 -0.05
CA PHE A 422 -16.59 22.25 -0.40
C PHE A 422 -16.42 22.37 -1.92
N TYR A 423 -16.21 21.26 -2.65
CA TYR A 423 -15.97 21.31 -4.10
C TYR A 423 -17.20 21.68 -4.92
N GLU A 424 -18.41 21.53 -4.38
CA GLU A 424 -19.64 22.03 -4.99
C GLU A 424 -19.73 23.57 -4.93
N ASN A 425 -19.40 24.17 -3.78
CA ASN A 425 -19.39 25.63 -3.62
C ASN A 425 -18.36 26.10 -2.57
N PRO A 426 -17.10 26.34 -2.98
CA PRO A 426 -16.03 26.70 -2.05
C PRO A 426 -16.30 28.00 -1.28
N ASP A 427 -16.88 29.01 -1.93
CA ASP A 427 -17.19 30.31 -1.33
C ASP A 427 -18.23 30.19 -0.20
N ARG A 428 -19.32 29.44 -0.44
CA ARG A 428 -20.33 29.17 0.59
C ARG A 428 -19.73 28.42 1.76
N TRP A 429 -18.92 27.40 1.50
CA TRP A 429 -18.26 26.62 2.54
C TRP A 429 -17.33 27.48 3.39
N LEU A 430 -16.52 28.33 2.75
CA LEU A 430 -15.58 29.23 3.42
C LEU A 430 -16.30 30.25 4.29
N LYS A 431 -17.35 30.90 3.78
CA LYS A 431 -18.14 31.87 4.57
C LYS A 431 -18.81 31.24 5.79
N ALA A 432 -19.22 29.97 5.69
CA ALA A 432 -19.83 29.25 6.80
C ALA A 432 -18.81 28.82 7.87
N ASN A 433 -17.58 28.49 7.49
CA ASN A 433 -16.56 27.95 8.41
C ASN A 433 -15.52 28.97 8.88
N TYR A 434 -15.29 30.03 8.10
CA TYR A 434 -14.30 31.08 8.33
C TYR A 434 -14.94 32.44 8.01
N PRO A 435 -15.89 32.89 8.83
CA PRO A 435 -16.49 34.21 8.68
C PRO A 435 -15.45 35.32 8.91
N PHE A 436 -15.72 36.52 8.43
CA PHE A 436 -14.76 37.64 8.41
C PHE A 436 -14.31 38.09 9.81
N ASP A 437 -15.18 37.93 10.81
CA ASP A 437 -14.95 38.21 12.24
C ASP A 437 -14.40 37.00 13.02
N GLY A 438 -14.21 35.85 12.34
CA GLY A 438 -13.73 34.61 12.93
C GLY A 438 -12.21 34.47 12.94
N ALA A 439 -11.73 33.45 13.66
CA ALA A 439 -10.32 33.08 13.67
C ALA A 439 -9.91 32.48 12.30
N LEU A 440 -9.12 33.23 11.54
CA LEU A 440 -8.58 32.77 10.26
C LEU A 440 -7.33 31.89 10.44
N PRO A 441 -7.12 30.87 9.59
CA PRO A 441 -5.90 30.07 9.63
C PRO A 441 -4.67 30.92 9.29
N SER A 442 -3.51 30.51 9.79
CA SER A 442 -2.25 31.17 9.47
C SER A 442 -1.80 30.88 8.04
N HIS A 443 -2.08 29.65 7.55
CA HIS A 443 -1.70 29.18 6.24
C HIS A 443 -2.83 28.39 5.59
N ILE A 444 -3.06 28.63 4.30
CA ILE A 444 -3.99 27.88 3.46
C ILE A 444 -3.19 27.11 2.42
N ILE A 445 -3.43 25.80 2.36
CA ILE A 445 -2.81 24.87 1.44
C ILE A 445 -3.90 24.36 0.49
N SER A 446 -3.67 24.48 -0.81
CA SER A 446 -4.62 24.02 -1.83
C SER A 446 -3.88 23.56 -3.09
N TYR A 447 -4.57 22.87 -3.98
CA TYR A 447 -4.07 22.75 -5.36
C TYR A 447 -4.30 24.05 -6.13
N ASP A 448 -3.51 24.30 -7.18
CA ASP A 448 -3.65 25.44 -8.09
C ASP A 448 -5.05 25.54 -8.71
N VAL A 449 -5.68 24.40 -9.03
CA VAL A 449 -7.04 24.35 -9.59
C VAL A 449 -8.12 24.90 -8.64
N ALA A 450 -7.89 24.89 -7.32
CA ALA A 450 -8.85 25.40 -6.34
C ALA A 450 -8.69 26.92 -6.11
N VAL A 451 -7.53 27.50 -6.43
CA VAL A 451 -7.19 28.90 -6.15
C VAL A 451 -8.23 29.91 -6.68
N PRO A 452 -8.72 29.80 -7.94
CA PRO A 452 -9.72 30.75 -8.44
C PRO A 452 -11.01 30.75 -7.60
N ALA A 453 -11.44 29.58 -7.14
CA ALA A 453 -12.68 29.42 -6.40
C ALA A 453 -12.59 29.88 -4.92
N ILE A 454 -11.38 30.01 -4.38
CA ILE A 454 -11.13 30.51 -3.01
C ILE A 454 -10.51 31.91 -3.01
N SER A 455 -10.52 32.62 -4.14
CA SER A 455 -9.88 33.93 -4.31
C SER A 455 -10.32 34.98 -3.28
N TYR A 456 -11.59 34.95 -2.84
CA TYR A 456 -12.12 35.87 -1.83
C TYR A 456 -11.31 35.84 -0.52
N ILE A 457 -11.12 34.66 0.08
CA ILE A 457 -10.35 34.54 1.32
C ILE A 457 -8.87 34.84 1.09
N LEU A 458 -8.33 34.49 -0.09
CA LEU A 458 -6.93 34.70 -0.42
C LEU A 458 -6.53 36.18 -0.58
N THR A 459 -7.47 37.11 -0.64
CA THR A 459 -7.17 38.57 -0.60
C THR A 459 -6.42 38.98 0.68
N MET A 460 -6.59 38.23 1.76
CA MET A 460 -5.91 38.43 3.05
C MET A 460 -4.62 37.60 3.18
N TYR A 461 -4.18 36.95 2.11
CA TYR A 461 -3.04 36.03 2.12
C TYR A 461 -2.06 36.35 0.99
N LYS A 462 -0.79 36.04 1.23
CA LYS A 462 0.28 36.10 0.23
C LYS A 462 0.71 34.68 -0.14
N GLN A 463 0.78 34.38 -1.43
CA GLN A 463 1.39 33.13 -1.91
C GLN A 463 2.88 33.11 -1.49
N THR A 464 3.29 32.03 -0.82
CA THR A 464 4.67 31.83 -0.35
C THR A 464 5.37 30.71 -1.09
N HIS A 465 4.64 29.66 -1.48
CA HIS A 465 5.18 28.51 -2.18
C HIS A 465 4.26 28.06 -3.31
N GLU A 466 4.89 27.57 -4.38
CA GLU A 466 4.29 26.88 -5.51
C GLU A 466 5.15 25.64 -5.76
N ILE A 467 4.61 24.45 -5.45
CA ILE A 467 5.36 23.21 -5.44
C ILE A 467 4.79 22.28 -6.50
N PHE A 468 5.63 21.83 -7.43
CA PHE A 468 5.21 20.92 -8.49
C PHE A 468 4.65 19.61 -7.91
N HIS A 469 3.44 19.26 -8.32
CA HIS A 469 2.74 18.06 -7.91
C HIS A 469 2.76 16.96 -8.96
N THR A 470 2.26 17.25 -10.17
CA THR A 470 2.12 16.24 -11.22
C THR A 470 1.95 16.88 -12.59
N THR A 471 2.46 16.22 -13.62
CA THR A 471 2.19 16.58 -15.02
C THR A 471 0.77 16.18 -15.45
N PHE A 472 0.25 15.08 -14.91
CA PHE A 472 -1.03 14.48 -15.27
C PHE A 472 -1.93 14.39 -14.04
N PRO A 473 -2.78 15.40 -13.78
CA PRO A 473 -3.75 15.33 -12.69
C PRO A 473 -4.79 14.23 -12.93
N LEU A 474 -5.13 13.48 -11.88
CA LEU A 474 -6.05 12.32 -11.99
C LEU A 474 -7.54 12.70 -11.87
N SER A 475 -7.84 13.91 -11.40
CA SER A 475 -9.21 14.40 -11.26
C SER A 475 -9.25 15.93 -11.39
N PRO A 476 -10.42 16.52 -11.67
CA PRO A 476 -10.58 17.98 -11.72
C PRO A 476 -10.25 18.70 -10.41
N ARG A 477 -10.25 17.96 -9.28
CA ARG A 477 -9.97 18.49 -7.94
C ARG A 477 -8.47 18.49 -7.60
N ILE A 478 -7.66 17.79 -8.38
CA ILE A 478 -6.21 17.70 -8.22
C ILE A 478 -5.57 18.59 -9.27
N GLY A 479 -4.58 19.37 -8.85
CA GLY A 479 -3.90 20.32 -9.71
C GLY A 479 -2.48 19.91 -10.05
N LYS A 480 -1.80 20.74 -10.87
CA LYS A 480 -0.38 20.52 -11.23
C LYS A 480 0.56 20.99 -10.13
N TYR A 481 0.12 21.90 -9.26
CA TYR A 481 0.92 22.48 -8.20
C TYR A 481 0.16 22.46 -6.86
N VAL A 482 0.91 22.27 -5.78
CA VAL A 482 0.44 22.55 -4.42
C VAL A 482 0.87 23.96 -4.06
N MET A 483 -0.11 24.78 -3.67
CA MET A 483 0.03 26.20 -3.36
C MET A 483 -0.04 26.39 -1.86
N VAL A 484 0.85 27.24 -1.31
CA VAL A 484 0.81 27.64 0.10
C VAL A 484 0.67 29.15 0.20
N HIS A 485 -0.40 29.59 0.87
CA HIS A 485 -0.71 30.99 1.11
C HIS A 485 -0.59 31.30 2.60
N ARG A 486 0.21 32.30 2.97
CA ARG A 486 0.38 32.77 4.36
C ARG A 486 -0.47 34.01 4.59
N ARG A 487 -1.16 34.08 5.73
CA ARG A 487 -1.97 35.24 6.12
C ARG A 487 -1.10 36.49 6.22
N LEU A 488 -1.60 37.62 5.72
CA LEU A 488 -0.97 38.91 5.91
C LEU A 488 -1.11 39.32 7.38
N ASP A 489 -0.01 39.78 7.97
CA ASP A 489 -0.04 40.41 9.28
C ASP A 489 -0.70 41.79 9.08
N LEU A 490 -1.99 41.91 9.44
CA LEU A 490 -2.76 43.15 9.36
C LEU A 490 -2.63 43.97 10.65
#